data_AF-A0A7E4VJN0-F1
#
_entry.id   AF-A0A7E4VJN0-F1
#
_cell.length_a   1.000
_cell.length_b   1.000
_cell.length_c   1.000
_cell.angle_alpha   90.00
_cell.angle_beta   90.00
_cell.angle_gamma   90.00
#
_symmetry.space_group_name_H-M   'P 1'
#
loop_
_entity.id
_entity.type
_entity.pdbx_description
1 polymer ?
#
loop_
_entity_poly.entity_id
_entity_poly.type
_entity_poly.pdbx_seq_one_letter_code
_entity_poly.pdbx_strand_id
1 'polypeptide(L)'
;MGCIVVKLCDPSAPDSSIRDFWHVKSVILDQADGQLDQNVCHVQKRPAGVLYVYNGRLVYRRRHCSCSNRSVKELQFEICDIQHVNSYNQFTSNCNGKTYSLKVVDIVVANGGTLMHVGFASNEAEEIGRRLKEVCIKHRQKPKIFQFNSVDVEGVEIDLP
;
A
#
# COMPACT_ATOMS: atom_id res chain seq x y z
N MET A 1 -13.59 36.50 4.94
CA MET A 1 -13.09 35.36 5.76
C MET A 1 -12.11 34.57 4.92
N GLY A 2 -10.82 34.88 5.03
CA GLY A 2 -9.76 34.25 4.24
C GLY A 2 -9.27 32.97 4.91
N CYS A 3 -9.40 31.83 4.23
CA CYS A 3 -8.74 30.60 4.65
C CYS A 3 -7.24 30.72 4.34
N ILE A 4 -6.42 30.86 5.38
CA ILE A 4 -4.96 30.75 5.27
C ILE A 4 -4.64 29.27 5.02
N VAL A 5 -4.26 28.94 3.80
CA VAL A 5 -3.71 27.62 3.46
C VAL A 5 -2.25 27.61 3.92
N VAL A 6 -2.03 27.25 5.19
CA VAL A 6 -0.68 27.04 5.70
C VAL A 6 -0.13 25.76 5.09
N LYS A 7 0.93 25.89 4.29
CA LYS A 7 1.70 24.78 3.76
C LYS A 7 2.60 24.28 4.90
N LEU A 8 2.03 23.56 5.87
CA LEU A 8 2.81 22.97 6.95
C LEU A 8 3.78 21.95 6.31
N CYS A 9 5.06 22.26 6.37
CA CYS A 9 6.14 21.42 5.85
C CYS A 9 6.11 20.06 6.55
N ASP A 10 6.04 19.03 5.71
CA ASP A 10 6.10 17.61 5.96
C ASP A 10 5.26 17.04 7.13
N PRO A 11 4.35 16.07 6.87
CA PRO A 11 3.81 15.30 7.97
C PRO A 11 5.00 14.69 8.70
N SER A 12 5.00 14.78 10.03
CA SER A 12 6.00 14.15 10.89
C SER A 12 6.33 12.78 10.33
N ALA A 13 7.62 12.47 10.25
CA ALA A 13 8.06 11.14 9.84
C ALA A 13 7.18 10.12 10.58
N PRO A 14 6.70 9.08 9.89
CA PRO A 14 5.98 8.01 10.56
C PRO A 14 6.82 7.54 11.75
N ASP A 15 6.15 7.02 12.80
CA ASP A 15 6.80 6.59 14.04
C ASP A 15 8.12 5.86 13.74
N SER A 16 9.14 6.07 14.59
CA SER A 16 10.51 5.56 14.40
C SER A 16 10.60 4.04 14.14
N SER A 17 9.54 3.30 14.48
CA SER A 17 9.33 1.89 14.19
C SER A 17 9.09 1.57 12.70
N ILE A 18 8.71 2.57 11.89
CA ILE A 18 8.31 2.43 10.50
C ILE A 18 9.55 2.56 9.60
N ARG A 19 10.00 1.43 9.08
CA ARG A 19 11.22 1.33 8.27
C ARG A 19 11.04 1.77 6.82
N ASP A 20 9.84 1.56 6.28
CA ASP A 20 9.53 1.77 4.87
C ASP A 20 8.49 2.87 4.73
N PHE A 21 8.95 4.07 4.39
CA PHE A 21 8.12 5.23 4.11
C PHE A 21 8.58 5.97 2.86
N TRP A 22 7.63 6.55 2.13
CA TRP A 22 7.88 7.23 0.87
C TRP A 22 6.99 8.45 0.71
N HIS A 23 7.57 9.46 0.07
CA HIS A 23 6.91 10.71 -0.24
C HIS A 23 6.21 10.61 -1.60
N VAL A 24 4.88 10.77 -1.61
CA VAL A 24 4.07 10.71 -2.85
C VAL A 24 3.48 12.08 -3.19
N LYS A 25 3.47 12.41 -4.49
CA LYS A 25 2.97 13.71 -5.01
C LYS A 25 1.45 13.75 -5.12
N SER A 26 0.83 12.64 -5.48
CA SER A 26 -0.62 12.50 -5.53
C SER A 26 -1.01 11.03 -5.54
N VAL A 27 -2.24 10.74 -5.15
CA VAL A 27 -2.83 9.39 -5.25
C VAL A 27 -4.05 9.47 -6.14
N ILE A 28 -4.18 8.52 -7.06
CA ILE A 28 -5.32 8.37 -7.95
C ILE A 28 -6.02 7.09 -7.51
N LEU A 29 -7.26 7.22 -7.06
CA LEU A 29 -8.13 6.10 -6.76
C LEU A 29 -9.08 5.93 -7.92
N ASP A 30 -9.08 4.73 -8.48
CA ASP A 30 -10.03 4.27 -9.47
C ASP A 30 -10.79 3.09 -8.85
N GLN A 31 -11.98 3.39 -8.33
CA GLN A 31 -12.87 2.40 -7.74
C GLN A 31 -14.04 2.20 -8.70
N ALA A 32 -14.18 0.99 -9.22
CA ALA A 32 -15.39 0.57 -9.89
C ALA A 32 -16.41 0.21 -8.81
N ASP A 33 -17.37 1.10 -8.53
CA ASP A 33 -18.42 0.78 -7.56
C ASP A 33 -19.34 -0.30 -8.14
N GLY A 34 -19.35 -1.42 -7.42
CA GLY A 34 -19.95 -2.66 -7.87
C GLY A 34 -21.44 -2.81 -7.61
N GLN A 35 -22.19 -1.77 -7.20
CA GLN A 35 -23.66 -1.81 -7.10
C GLN A 35 -24.29 -0.41 -7.22
N LEU A 36 -25.32 -0.32 -8.07
CA LEU A 36 -26.27 0.81 -8.26
C LEU A 36 -25.73 2.09 -8.91
N ASP A 37 -25.24 1.97 -10.14
CA ASP A 37 -25.66 2.78 -11.30
C ASP A 37 -24.58 2.64 -12.38
N GLN A 38 -24.96 2.01 -13.50
CA GLN A 38 -24.08 1.85 -14.65
C GLN A 38 -23.69 3.25 -15.15
N ASN A 39 -22.41 3.61 -14.99
CA ASN A 39 -21.63 4.66 -15.67
C ASN A 39 -20.96 5.74 -14.79
N VAL A 40 -21.08 5.73 -13.47
CA VAL A 40 -20.36 6.74 -12.66
C VAL A 40 -19.04 6.17 -12.16
N CYS A 41 -18.01 6.23 -13.02
CA CYS A 41 -16.66 6.04 -12.50
C CYS A 41 -16.23 7.25 -11.66
N HIS A 42 -15.94 6.99 -10.39
CA HIS A 42 -15.33 7.97 -9.51
C HIS A 42 -13.80 7.82 -9.46
N VAL A 43 -13.12 8.50 -10.39
CA VAL A 43 -11.68 8.75 -10.26
C VAL A 43 -11.46 9.84 -9.22
N GLN A 44 -11.05 9.45 -8.02
CA GLN A 44 -10.74 10.40 -6.95
C GLN A 44 -9.23 10.66 -6.90
N LYS A 45 -8.83 11.89 -7.25
CA LYS A 45 -7.46 12.35 -7.03
C LYS A 45 -7.30 12.92 -5.63
N ARG A 46 -6.36 12.37 -4.87
CA ARG A 46 -5.94 12.86 -3.55
C ARG A 46 -4.61 13.62 -3.66
N PRO A 47 -4.38 14.61 -2.78
CA PRO A 47 -3.20 15.48 -2.85
C PRO A 47 -1.91 14.75 -2.44
N ALA A 48 -0.80 15.49 -2.32
CA ALA A 48 0.46 14.93 -1.85
C ALA A 48 0.34 14.37 -0.42
N GLY A 49 1.14 13.33 -0.16
CA GLY A 49 1.11 12.59 1.11
C GLY A 49 2.42 11.87 1.42
N VAL A 50 2.33 11.02 2.41
CA VAL A 50 3.32 10.01 2.77
C VAL A 50 2.63 8.65 2.72
N LEU A 51 3.29 7.72 2.06
CA LEU A 51 2.93 6.31 1.98
C LEU A 51 3.87 5.54 2.89
N TYR A 52 3.38 4.68 3.77
CA TYR A 52 4.22 3.88 4.64
C TYR A 52 3.60 2.52 4.92
N VAL A 53 4.45 1.56 5.31
CA VAL A 53 4.02 0.23 5.71
C VAL A 53 4.02 0.11 7.22
N TYR A 54 2.89 -0.29 7.80
CA TYR A 54 2.75 -0.50 9.23
C TYR A 54 1.84 -1.70 9.53
N ASN A 55 2.28 -2.62 10.39
CA ASN A 55 1.52 -3.79 10.83
C ASN A 55 0.84 -4.58 9.68
N GLY A 56 1.57 -4.84 8.59
CA GLY A 56 1.02 -5.59 7.45
C GLY A 56 0.02 -4.80 6.60
N ARG A 57 -0.07 -3.48 6.80
CA ARG A 57 -0.93 -2.57 6.05
C ARG A 57 -0.11 -1.50 5.33
N LEU A 58 -0.54 -1.18 4.12
CA LEU A 58 -0.07 -0.03 3.36
C LEU A 58 -0.97 1.16 3.69
N VAL A 59 -0.39 2.19 4.31
CA VAL A 59 -1.12 3.36 4.77
C VAL A 59 -0.68 4.60 4.02
N TYR A 60 -1.63 5.35 3.50
CA TYR A 60 -1.41 6.66 2.92
C TYR A 60 -2.04 7.75 3.79
N ARG A 61 -1.21 8.74 4.13
CA ARG A 61 -1.57 9.92 4.91
C ARG A 61 -1.29 11.19 4.11
N ARG A 62 -2.27 12.10 4.08
CA ARG A 62 -2.17 13.39 3.37
C ARG A 62 -1.23 14.35 4.11
N ARG A 63 -0.50 15.21 3.38
CA ARG A 63 0.37 16.26 3.98
C ARG A 63 -0.39 17.52 4.41
N HIS A 64 -1.63 17.69 3.99
CA HIS A 64 -2.39 18.91 4.26
C HIS A 64 -3.32 18.74 5.45
N CYS A 65 -3.17 19.60 6.46
CA CYS A 65 -4.22 19.93 7.41
C CYS A 65 -5.25 20.81 6.67
N SER A 66 -6.24 20.21 5.99
CA SER A 66 -7.37 21.01 5.52
C SER A 66 -8.22 21.38 6.73
N CYS A 67 -8.40 22.66 7.00
CA CYS A 67 -9.22 23.18 8.10
C CYS A 67 -10.73 22.86 7.97
N SER A 68 -11.14 22.00 7.04
CA SER A 68 -12.52 21.52 6.96
C SER A 68 -12.66 20.21 7.73
N ASN A 69 -13.58 20.22 8.70
CA ASN A 69 -13.93 19.15 9.65
C ASN A 69 -14.42 17.82 9.02
N ARG A 70 -14.16 17.55 7.75
CA ARG A 70 -14.51 16.27 7.12
C ARG A 70 -13.35 15.30 7.30
N SER A 71 -13.44 14.51 8.37
CA SER A 71 -12.72 13.25 8.63
C SER A 71 -11.59 12.97 7.63
N VAL A 72 -10.36 13.33 8.01
CA VAL A 72 -9.14 13.03 7.26
C VAL A 72 -8.91 11.52 7.34
N LYS A 73 -9.70 10.75 6.58
CA LYS A 73 -9.59 9.30 6.53
C LYS A 73 -8.33 8.95 5.75
N GLU A 74 -7.33 8.48 6.50
CA GLU A 74 -6.19 7.75 5.97
C GLU A 74 -6.70 6.63 5.06
N LEU A 75 -5.99 6.39 3.96
CA LEU A 75 -6.25 5.21 3.16
C LEU A 75 -5.42 4.09 3.74
N GLN A 76 -6.05 2.96 4.02
CA GLN A 76 -5.38 1.78 4.55
C GLN A 76 -5.76 0.60 3.67
N PHE A 77 -4.76 -0.14 3.23
CA PHE A 77 -4.90 -1.36 2.43
C PHE A 77 -4.15 -2.48 3.13
N GLU A 78 -4.73 -3.67 3.22
CA GLU A 78 -4.00 -4.82 3.73
C GLU A 78 -3.04 -5.34 2.66
N ILE A 79 -1.80 -5.63 3.03
CA ILE A 79 -0.77 -6.09 2.08
C ILE A 79 -1.16 -7.43 1.45
N CYS A 80 -1.95 -8.23 2.15
CA CYS A 80 -2.50 -9.48 1.65
C CYS A 80 -3.39 -9.27 0.40
N ASP A 81 -4.18 -8.20 0.40
CA ASP A 81 -5.17 -7.88 -0.63
C ASP A 81 -4.55 -7.26 -1.90
N ILE A 82 -3.27 -6.85 -1.82
CA ILE A 82 -2.54 -6.27 -2.94
C ILE A 82 -2.15 -7.39 -3.92
N GLN A 83 -2.87 -7.54 -5.03
CA GLN A 83 -2.62 -8.60 -6.00
C GLN A 83 -1.40 -8.31 -6.87
N HIS A 84 -1.36 -7.10 -7.43
CA HIS A 84 -0.34 -6.68 -8.39
C HIS A 84 0.22 -5.31 -8.00
N VAL A 85 1.54 -5.19 -8.09
CA VAL A 85 2.29 -3.94 -7.92
C VAL A 85 3.18 -3.79 -9.15
N ASN A 86 2.90 -2.78 -9.95
CA ASN A 86 3.66 -2.44 -11.15
C ASN A 86 4.08 -0.97 -11.10
N SER A 87 5.15 -0.62 -11.80
CA SER A 87 5.60 0.77 -11.94
C SER A 87 5.50 1.17 -13.40
N TYR A 88 4.79 2.26 -13.67
CA TYR A 88 4.61 2.78 -15.02
C TYR A 88 4.91 4.27 -15.09
N ASN A 89 5.26 4.75 -16.28
CA ASN A 89 5.43 6.19 -16.56
C ASN A 89 4.12 6.89 -16.94
N GLN A 90 3.03 6.12 -17.04
CA GLN A 90 1.70 6.58 -17.37
C GLN A 90 0.70 5.76 -16.57
N PHE A 91 -0.27 6.43 -15.96
CA PHE A 91 -1.40 5.79 -15.29
C PHE A 91 -2.63 5.90 -16.20
N THR A 92 -3.14 4.77 -16.64
CA THR A 92 -4.40 4.69 -17.38
C THR A 92 -5.48 4.28 -16.41
N SER A 93 -6.46 5.16 -16.19
CA SER A 93 -7.64 4.81 -15.42
C SER A 93 -8.47 3.79 -16.19
N ASN A 94 -8.74 2.64 -15.58
CA ASN A 94 -9.50 1.54 -16.18
C ASN A 94 -10.95 1.92 -16.44
N CYS A 95 -11.50 2.84 -15.63
CA CYS A 95 -12.91 3.16 -15.70
C CYS A 95 -13.25 4.31 -16.67
N ASN A 96 -12.33 5.24 -16.92
CA ASN A 96 -12.57 6.46 -17.70
C ASN A 96 -11.68 6.55 -18.95
N GLY A 97 -10.71 5.63 -19.11
CA GLY A 97 -9.71 5.67 -20.19
C GLY A 97 -8.78 6.89 -20.15
N LYS A 98 -8.90 7.75 -19.11
CA LYS A 98 -8.06 8.93 -18.94
C LYS A 98 -6.66 8.47 -18.58
N THR A 99 -5.70 8.96 -19.36
CA THR A 99 -4.29 8.72 -19.13
C THR A 99 -3.66 9.91 -18.44
N TYR A 100 -2.82 9.63 -17.46
CA TYR A 100 -2.04 10.62 -16.74
C TYR A 100 -0.57 10.28 -16.95
N SER A 101 0.15 11.10 -17.71
CA SER A 101 1.60 10.95 -17.94
C SER A 101 2.39 11.34 -16.69
N LEU A 102 2.33 10.47 -15.69
CA LEU A 102 3.00 10.61 -14.40
C LEU A 102 3.69 9.29 -14.08
N LYS A 103 4.90 9.37 -13.52
CA LYS A 103 5.55 8.22 -12.89
C LYS A 103 4.71 7.76 -11.71
N VAL A 104 4.14 6.56 -11.83
CA VAL A 104 3.12 6.04 -10.92
C VAL A 104 3.43 4.60 -10.56
N VAL A 105 3.31 4.30 -9.25
CA VAL A 105 3.20 2.93 -8.76
C VAL A 105 1.74 2.54 -8.86
N ASP A 106 1.47 1.60 -9.74
CA ASP A 106 0.16 1.04 -9.96
C ASP A 106 -0.06 -0.18 -9.07
N ILE A 107 -1.16 -0.15 -8.31
CA ILE A 107 -1.53 -1.17 -7.34
C ILE A 107 -2.95 -1.62 -7.59
N VAL A 108 -3.14 -2.93 -7.75
CA VAL A 108 -4.45 -3.56 -7.78
C VAL A 108 -4.72 -4.18 -6.42
N VAL A 109 -5.76 -3.70 -5.75
CA VAL A 109 -6.19 -4.17 -4.42
C VAL A 109 -7.56 -4.85 -4.55
N ALA A 110 -7.66 -6.08 -4.05
CA ALA A 110 -8.94 -6.79 -3.98
C ALA A 110 -9.56 -6.60 -2.60
N ASN A 111 -10.53 -5.71 -2.47
CA ASN A 111 -11.22 -5.46 -1.21
C ASN A 111 -12.66 -6.03 -1.30
N GLY A 112 -12.92 -7.10 -0.54
CA GLY A 112 -14.28 -7.66 -0.39
C GLY A 112 -15.00 -8.04 -1.69
N GLY A 113 -14.26 -8.45 -2.73
CA GLY A 113 -14.82 -8.84 -4.03
C GLY A 113 -14.84 -7.73 -5.10
N THR A 114 -14.49 -6.49 -4.73
CA THR A 114 -14.29 -5.39 -5.69
C THR A 114 -12.80 -5.16 -5.94
N LEU A 115 -12.43 -4.98 -7.21
CA LEU A 115 -11.07 -4.63 -7.59
C LEU A 115 -10.94 -3.10 -7.58
N MET A 116 -10.11 -2.59 -6.67
CA MET A 116 -9.73 -1.19 -6.62
C MET A 116 -8.37 -1.01 -7.29
N HIS A 117 -8.30 -0.04 -8.19
CA HIS A 117 -7.09 0.32 -8.92
C HIS A 117 -6.54 1.62 -8.34
N VAL A 118 -5.30 1.60 -7.85
CA VAL A 118 -4.71 2.70 -7.09
C VAL A 118 -3.36 3.08 -7.69
N GLY A 119 -3.26 4.31 -8.16
CA GLY A 119 -2.02 4.89 -8.67
C GLY A 119 -1.37 5.85 -7.66
N PHE A 120 -0.16 5.54 -7.18
CA PHE A 120 0.67 6.45 -6.39
C PHE A 120 1.67 7.18 -7.27
N ALA A 121 1.48 8.49 -7.48
CA ALA A 121 2.41 9.30 -8.27
C ALA A 121 3.64 9.70 -7.45
N SER A 122 4.83 9.30 -7.90
CA SER A 122 6.11 9.66 -7.30
C SER A 122 7.23 9.71 -8.35
N ASN A 123 8.27 10.51 -8.11
CA ASN A 123 9.47 10.49 -8.96
C ASN A 123 10.24 9.17 -8.84
N GLU A 124 10.14 8.51 -7.68
CA GLU A 124 10.85 7.28 -7.31
C GLU A 124 9.93 6.05 -7.45
N ALA A 125 8.95 6.10 -8.36
CA ALA A 125 7.94 5.06 -8.50
C ALA A 125 8.55 3.64 -8.70
N GLU A 126 9.64 3.50 -9.45
CA GLU A 126 10.30 2.21 -9.66
C GLU A 126 10.88 1.64 -8.36
N GLU A 127 11.53 2.47 -7.55
CA GLU A 127 12.11 2.04 -6.28
C GLU A 127 11.02 1.67 -5.26
N ILE A 128 9.98 2.50 -5.16
CA ILE A 128 8.81 2.25 -4.31
C ILE A 128 8.14 0.94 -4.74
N GLY A 129 7.91 0.74 -6.05
CA GLY A 129 7.29 -0.46 -6.59
C GLY A 129 8.09 -1.73 -6.30
N ARG A 130 9.41 -1.70 -6.53
CA ARG A 130 10.31 -2.82 -6.20
C ARG A 130 10.27 -3.16 -4.71
N ARG A 131 10.42 -2.16 -3.85
CA ARG A 131 10.48 -2.37 -2.40
C ARG A 131 9.14 -2.83 -1.83
N LEU A 132 8.03 -2.28 -2.34
CA LEU A 132 6.70 -2.74 -1.97
C LEU A 132 6.46 -4.19 -2.41
N LYS A 133 6.91 -4.58 -3.61
CA LYS A 133 6.84 -5.97 -4.07
C LYS A 133 7.62 -6.92 -3.16
N GLU A 134 8.81 -6.54 -2.71
CA GLU A 134 9.58 -7.30 -1.72
C GLU A 134 8.84 -7.45 -0.40
N VAL A 135 8.25 -6.37 0.11
CA VAL A 135 7.44 -6.38 1.34
C VAL A 135 6.24 -7.32 1.18
N CYS A 136 5.51 -7.24 0.06
CA CYS A 136 4.38 -8.14 -0.23
C CYS A 136 4.81 -9.62 -0.27
N ILE A 137 5.95 -9.92 -0.89
CA ILE A 137 6.49 -11.29 -0.95
C ILE A 137 6.90 -11.77 0.44
N LYS A 138 7.65 -10.97 1.20
CA LYS A 138 8.07 -11.32 2.57
C LYS A 138 6.88 -11.54 3.49
N HIS A 139 5.85 -10.73 3.37
CA HIS A 139 4.63 -10.85 4.17
C HIS A 139 3.79 -12.08 3.80
N ARG A 140 3.85 -12.54 2.54
CA ARG A 140 3.16 -13.76 2.07
C ARG A 140 3.92 -15.05 2.34
N GLN A 141 5.23 -14.97 2.59
CA GLN A 141 6.01 -16.14 2.97
C GLN A 141 5.59 -16.59 4.37
N LYS A 142 4.78 -17.65 4.43
CA LYS A 142 4.41 -18.34 5.66
C LYS A 142 5.70 -18.64 6.45
N PRO A 143 5.77 -18.33 7.76
CA PRO A 143 6.95 -18.68 8.54
C PRO A 143 7.18 -20.19 8.38
N LYS A 144 8.36 -20.57 7.87
CA LYS A 144 8.77 -21.96 7.82
C LYS A 144 8.91 -22.43 9.26
N ILE A 145 7.87 -23.06 9.78
CA ILE A 145 7.96 -23.79 11.05
C ILE A 145 8.88 -24.96 10.75
N PHE A 146 10.15 -24.83 11.11
CA PHE A 146 11.05 -25.96 11.15
C PHE A 146 10.63 -26.81 12.33
N GLN A 147 9.77 -27.80 12.07
CA GLN A 147 9.60 -28.92 12.98
C GLN A 147 10.90 -29.72 12.92
N PHE A 148 11.74 -29.53 13.93
CA PHE A 148 12.79 -30.50 14.22
C PHE A 148 12.07 -31.76 14.68
N ASN A 149 11.85 -32.70 13.76
CA ASN A 149 11.55 -34.06 14.16
C ASN A 149 12.76 -34.53 14.97
N SER A 150 12.56 -34.71 16.27
CA SER A 150 13.51 -35.37 17.15
C SER A 150 13.87 -36.71 16.49
N VAL A 151 15.15 -36.85 16.13
CA VAL A 151 15.70 -38.12 15.71
C VAL A 151 15.70 -39.01 16.95
N ASP A 152 14.86 -40.05 16.95
CA ASP A 152 15.01 -41.17 17.88
C ASP A 152 16.37 -41.81 17.60
N VAL A 153 17.32 -41.58 18.49
CA VAL A 153 18.60 -42.29 18.47
C VAL A 153 18.30 -43.69 19.02
N GLU A 154 18.22 -44.66 18.11
CA GLU A 154 18.06 -46.07 18.44
C GLU A 154 19.12 -46.55 19.46
N GLY A 155 18.64 -47.45 20.33
CA GLY A 155 19.27 -47.98 21.53
C GLY A 155 20.79 -48.16 21.52
N VAL A 156 21.43 -47.59 22.52
CA VAL A 156 22.69 -48.11 23.06
C VAL A 156 22.33 -49.05 24.20
N GLU A 157 22.40 -50.36 23.95
CA GLU A 157 22.42 -51.36 25.02
C GLU A 157 23.68 -51.14 25.86
N ILE A 158 23.49 -50.88 27.15
CA ILE A 158 24.59 -50.76 28.11
C ILE A 158 24.74 -52.14 28.75
N ASP A 159 25.74 -52.90 28.31
CA ASP A 159 26.20 -54.08 29.06
C ASP A 159 26.83 -53.61 30.38
N LEU A 160 26.22 -54.02 31.48
CA LEU A 160 26.75 -53.83 32.84
C LEU A 160 27.64 -55.04 33.21
N PRO A 161 28.83 -54.82 33.80
CA PRO A 161 29.65 -55.90 34.36
C PRO A 161 29.07 -56.49 35.66
#